data_AF-E4TMM2-F1
#
_entry.id   AF-E4TMM2-F1
#
_cell.length_a   1.000
_cell.length_b   1.000
_cell.length_c   1.000
_cell.angle_alpha   90.00
_cell.angle_beta   90.00
_cell.angle_gamma   90.00
#
_symmetry.space_group_name_H-M   'P 1'
#
loop_
_entity.id
_entity.type
_entity.pdbx_description
1 polymer ?
#
loop_
_entity_poly.entity_id
_entity_poly.type
_entity_poly.pdbx_seq_one_letter_code
_entity_poly.pdbx_strand_id
1 'polypeptide(L)'
;MALDFNPNTGLLEPGEHKVTLKELEENFSFSDKRKQLIGKLKDIINVLKQINCERLYVDGSFATEKFEPGDIDVCWELSTDPIIKTQQLRDLNRIEPLFFLRSDSDRDELKAKYNADIFPANVREGSTGLMFKDFFQKDKDTNSPKGILLIELI
;
A
#
# COMPACT_ATOMS: atom_id res chain seq x y z
N MET A 1 -14.65 12.53 0.79
CA MET A 1 -15.34 11.38 1.43
C MET A 1 -14.97 11.37 2.91
N ALA A 2 -15.84 10.99 3.84
CA ALA A 2 -15.44 10.76 5.24
C ALA A 2 -15.05 9.29 5.38
N LEU A 3 -13.80 9.02 5.75
CA LEU A 3 -13.36 7.67 6.10
C LEU A 3 -13.92 7.33 7.47
N ASP A 4 -14.46 6.11 7.60
CA ASP A 4 -15.05 5.64 8.84
C ASP A 4 -14.03 4.83 9.64
N PHE A 5 -13.67 5.35 10.81
CA PHE A 5 -12.74 4.72 11.73
C PHE A 5 -13.50 4.15 12.92
N ASN A 6 -13.16 2.92 13.28
CA ASN A 6 -13.70 2.30 14.47
C ASN A 6 -13.27 3.11 15.72
N PRO A 7 -14.20 3.64 16.52
CA PRO A 7 -13.85 4.52 17.64
C PRO A 7 -13.09 3.81 18.78
N ASN A 8 -13.15 2.47 18.84
CA ASN A 8 -12.46 1.71 19.88
C ASN A 8 -11.05 1.29 19.47
N THR A 9 -10.78 1.12 18.17
CA THR A 9 -9.49 0.62 17.67
C THR A 9 -8.69 1.66 16.88
N GLY A 10 -9.33 2.71 16.36
CA GLY A 10 -8.73 3.71 15.48
C GLY A 10 -8.35 3.16 14.09
N LEU A 11 -8.81 1.96 13.75
CA LEU A 11 -8.63 1.31 12.45
C LEU A 11 -9.80 1.65 11.53
N LEU A 12 -9.57 1.63 10.21
CA LEU A 12 -10.66 1.72 9.25
C LEU A 12 -11.65 0.57 9.44
N GLU A 13 -12.95 0.87 9.35
CA GLU A 13 -13.99 -0.16 9.34
C GLU A 13 -13.76 -1.15 8.17
N PRO A 14 -14.12 -2.44 8.31
CA PRO A 14 -13.82 -3.46 7.31
C PRO A 14 -14.29 -3.11 5.89
N GLY A 15 -13.42 -3.33 4.89
CA GLY A 15 -13.71 -3.11 3.48
C GLY A 15 -12.65 -2.29 2.74
N GLU A 16 -12.81 -2.19 1.41
CA GLU A 16 -11.97 -1.37 0.55
C GLU A 16 -12.54 0.06 0.45
N HIS A 17 -11.81 1.04 0.98
CA HIS A 17 -12.22 2.44 1.03
C HIS A 17 -11.56 3.20 -0.11
N LYS A 18 -12.32 3.42 -1.19
CA LYS A 18 -11.83 4.15 -2.35
C LYS A 18 -11.54 5.61 -2.00
N VAL A 19 -10.33 6.06 -2.29
CA VAL A 19 -9.87 7.44 -2.08
C VAL A 19 -9.03 7.90 -3.25
N THR A 20 -9.13 9.19 -3.57
CA THR A 20 -8.20 9.83 -4.49
C THR A 20 -6.94 10.28 -3.76
N LEU A 21 -5.82 10.43 -4.49
CA LEU A 21 -4.61 11.03 -3.93
C LEU A 21 -4.88 12.44 -3.39
N LYS A 22 -5.74 13.21 -4.07
CA LYS A 22 -6.16 14.54 -3.62
C LYS A 22 -6.90 14.48 -2.28
N GLU A 23 -7.84 13.56 -2.12
CA GLU A 23 -8.53 13.37 -0.84
C GLU A 23 -7.57 12.92 0.26
N LEU A 24 -6.57 12.10 -0.06
CA LEU A 24 -5.54 11.76 0.92
C LEU A 24 -4.74 12.99 1.36
N GLU A 25 -4.34 13.84 0.43
CA GLU A 25 -3.64 15.09 0.74
C GLU A 25 -4.49 16.02 1.59
N GLU A 26 -5.76 16.21 1.24
CA GLU A 26 -6.67 17.10 1.95
C GLU A 26 -6.98 16.60 3.37
N ASN A 27 -7.17 15.29 3.55
CA ASN A 27 -7.61 14.74 4.84
C ASN A 27 -6.47 14.27 5.74
N PHE A 28 -5.29 13.93 5.20
CA PHE A 28 -4.19 13.37 5.98
C PHE A 28 -2.94 14.25 6.08
N SER A 29 -2.85 15.42 5.44
CA SER A 29 -1.63 16.27 5.49
C SER A 29 -1.49 17.14 6.75
N PHE A 30 -2.09 16.75 7.87
CA PHE A 30 -2.14 17.58 9.10
C PHE A 30 -0.89 17.47 10.00
N SER A 31 0.04 16.54 9.74
CA SER A 31 1.34 16.46 10.42
C SER A 31 2.47 16.33 9.42
N ASP A 32 3.68 16.76 9.81
CA ASP A 32 4.84 16.71 8.92
C ASP A 32 5.22 15.27 8.56
N LYS A 33 5.08 14.34 9.51
CA LYS A 33 5.25 12.91 9.24
C LYS A 33 4.27 12.41 8.19
N ARG A 34 2.98 12.77 8.26
CA ARG A 34 2.02 12.36 7.24
C ARG A 34 2.31 12.98 5.87
N LYS A 35 2.69 14.26 5.81
CA LYS A 35 3.12 14.89 4.55
C LYS A 35 4.30 14.14 3.92
N GLN A 36 5.29 13.74 4.72
CA GLN A 36 6.42 12.94 4.26
C GLN A 36 5.96 11.59 3.71
N LEU A 37 5.11 10.87 4.43
CA LEU A 37 4.57 9.58 4.00
C LEU A 37 3.75 9.71 2.71
N ILE A 38 2.90 10.74 2.60
CA ILE A 38 2.17 11.05 1.36
C ILE A 38 3.14 11.32 0.20
N GLY A 39 4.23 12.05 0.45
CA GLY A 39 5.31 12.24 -0.53
C GLY A 39 5.88 10.91 -1.02
N LYS A 40 6.19 10.00 -0.10
CA LYS A 40 6.69 8.66 -0.47
C LYS A 40 5.65 7.81 -1.20
N LEU A 41 4.38 7.90 -0.80
CA LEU A 41 3.28 7.23 -1.50
C LEU A 41 3.16 7.72 -2.95
N LYS A 42 3.35 9.02 -3.20
CA LYS A 42 3.39 9.57 -4.56
C LYS A 42 4.55 9.01 -5.38
N ASP A 43 5.73 8.87 -4.77
CA ASP A 43 6.88 8.25 -5.44
C ASP A 43 6.56 6.81 -5.87
N ILE A 44 5.90 6.03 -5.00
CA ILE A 44 5.42 4.67 -5.32
C ILE A 44 4.38 4.69 -6.44
N ILE A 45 3.38 5.57 -6.35
CA ILE A 45 2.33 5.73 -7.38
C ILE A 45 2.95 6.05 -8.74
N ASN A 46 3.96 6.92 -8.79
CA ASN A 46 4.63 7.29 -10.03
C ASN A 46 5.36 6.10 -10.67
N VAL A 47 5.95 5.20 -9.87
CA VAL A 47 6.53 3.94 -10.37
C VAL A 47 5.42 3.03 -10.92
N LEU A 48 4.34 2.83 -10.17
CA LEU A 48 3.26 1.91 -10.54
C LEU A 48 2.46 2.36 -11.77
N LYS A 49 2.30 3.68 -11.96
CA LYS A 49 1.68 4.23 -13.18
C LYS A 49 2.50 3.94 -14.44
N GLN A 50 3.84 3.91 -14.34
CA GLN A 50 4.71 3.62 -15.49
C GLN A 50 4.59 2.17 -15.99
N ILE A 51 4.08 1.27 -15.15
CA ILE A 51 3.80 -0.12 -15.52
C ILE A 51 2.30 -0.37 -15.76
N ASN A 52 1.48 0.67 -15.93
CA ASN A 52 0.02 0.54 -16.10
C ASN A 52 -0.64 -0.31 -15.01
N CYS A 53 -0.18 -0.20 -13.76
CA CYS A 53 -0.90 -0.79 -12.63
C CYS A 53 -2.21 -0.02 -12.43
N GLU A 54 -3.31 -0.74 -12.25
CA GLU A 54 -4.66 -0.14 -12.14
C GLU A 54 -4.99 0.29 -10.70
N ARG A 55 -4.61 -0.52 -9.71
CA ARG A 55 -5.01 -0.34 -8.32
C ARG A 55 -3.85 -0.45 -7.35
N LEU A 56 -3.88 0.44 -6.37
CA LEU A 56 -3.00 0.47 -5.23
C LEU A 56 -3.81 0.40 -3.95
N TYR A 57 -3.44 -0.49 -3.06
CA TYR A 57 -4.01 -0.62 -1.73
C TYR A 57 -3.02 -0.09 -0.69
N VAL A 58 -3.51 0.69 0.26
CA VAL A 58 -2.70 1.38 1.26
C VAL A 58 -3.22 1.07 2.66
N ASP A 59 -2.30 0.65 3.51
CA ASP A 59 -2.51 0.23 4.89
C ASP A 59 -1.35 0.74 5.78
N GLY A 60 -0.98 -0.02 6.81
CA GLY A 60 0.00 0.34 7.81
C GLY A 60 -0.55 1.33 8.83
N SER A 61 0.36 1.87 9.65
CA SER A 61 -0.05 2.87 10.63
C SER A 61 -0.58 4.16 10.00
N PHE A 62 -0.30 4.41 8.71
CA PHE A 62 -0.83 5.54 7.95
C PHE A 62 -2.37 5.53 7.82
N ALA A 63 -2.99 4.37 7.58
CA ALA A 63 -4.43 4.21 7.40
C ALA A 63 -5.20 4.14 8.74
N THR A 64 -4.78 4.97 9.71
CA THR A 64 -5.37 5.08 11.06
C THR A 64 -5.55 6.55 11.45
N GLU A 65 -6.11 6.84 12.62
CA GLU A 65 -6.22 8.22 13.16
C GLU A 65 -4.93 8.76 13.80
N LYS A 66 -3.82 8.00 13.81
CA LYS A 66 -2.58 8.40 14.49
C LYS A 66 -2.05 9.76 14.03
N PHE A 67 -1.63 10.61 14.95
CA PHE A 67 -1.07 11.92 14.56
C PHE A 67 0.24 11.79 13.77
N GLU A 68 1.13 10.90 14.24
CA GLU A 68 2.40 10.54 13.58
C GLU A 68 2.44 9.04 13.30
N PRO A 69 1.96 8.58 12.13
CA PRO A 69 2.13 7.20 11.70
C PRO A 69 3.61 6.87 11.46
N GLY A 70 4.03 5.64 11.77
CA GLY A 70 5.41 5.19 11.60
C GLY A 70 5.77 4.90 10.13
N ASP A 71 4.85 4.25 9.42
CA ASP A 71 5.05 3.62 8.12
C ASP A 71 3.77 3.58 7.27
N ILE A 72 3.95 3.23 6.00
CA ILE A 72 2.89 2.86 5.08
C ILE A 72 3.13 1.42 4.65
N ASP A 73 2.09 0.60 4.68
CA ASP A 73 2.11 -0.70 4.01
C ASP A 73 1.33 -0.58 2.71
N VAL A 74 1.89 -1.06 1.62
CA VAL A 74 1.32 -0.90 0.28
C VAL A 74 1.26 -2.24 -0.42
N CYS A 75 0.13 -2.55 -1.05
CA CYS A 75 0.11 -3.61 -2.05
C CYS A 75 -0.57 -3.21 -3.35
N TRP A 76 -0.06 -3.69 -4.48
CA TRP A 76 -0.48 -3.24 -5.81
C TRP A 76 -1.02 -4.38 -6.66
N GLU A 77 -2.04 -4.11 -7.46
CA GLU A 77 -2.69 -5.13 -8.28
C GLU A 77 -1.82 -5.50 -9.48
N LEU A 78 -1.34 -6.74 -9.50
CA LEU A 78 -0.67 -7.32 -10.66
C LEU A 78 -1.74 -7.84 -11.63
N SER A 79 -1.60 -7.53 -12.93
CA SER A 79 -2.57 -7.96 -13.93
C SER A 79 -2.78 -9.48 -13.93
N THR A 80 -4.02 -9.90 -14.17
CA THR A 80 -4.38 -11.31 -14.36
C THR A 80 -4.20 -11.77 -15.81
N ASP A 81 -4.09 -10.84 -16.76
CA ASP A 81 -3.72 -11.15 -18.14
C ASP A 81 -2.22 -11.51 -18.18
N PRO A 82 -1.85 -12.72 -18.66
CA PRO A 82 -0.46 -13.18 -18.65
C PRO A 82 0.50 -12.30 -19.46
N ILE A 83 0.04 -11.71 -20.57
CA ILE A 83 0.87 -10.87 -21.44
C ILE A 83 1.13 -9.54 -20.75
N ILE A 84 0.07 -8.90 -20.24
CA ILE A 84 0.19 -7.63 -19.51
C ILE A 84 1.05 -7.84 -18.27
N LYS A 85 0.76 -8.87 -17.45
CA LYS A 85 1.56 -9.21 -16.27
C LYS A 85 3.04 -9.37 -16.57
N THR A 86 3.39 -10.08 -17.65
CA THR A 86 4.79 -10.27 -18.05
C THR A 86 5.45 -8.94 -18.39
N GLN A 87 4.73 -8.06 -19.10
CA GLN A 87 5.21 -6.73 -19.43
C GLN A 87 5.40 -5.86 -18.18
N GLN A 88 4.41 -5.85 -17.26
CA GLN A 88 4.47 -5.14 -15.99
C GLN A 88 5.70 -5.54 -15.17
N LEU A 89 5.93 -6.84 -15.00
CA LEU A 89 7.08 -7.33 -14.23
C LEU A 89 8.42 -6.99 -14.91
N ARG A 90 8.49 -7.08 -16.25
CA ARG A 90 9.69 -6.69 -16.99
C ARG A 90 10.00 -5.21 -16.81
N ASP A 91 9.01 -4.34 -16.99
CA ASP A 91 9.19 -2.90 -16.87
C ASP A 91 9.48 -2.49 -15.43
N LEU A 92 8.78 -3.07 -14.45
CA LEU A 92 9.03 -2.85 -13.03
C LEU A 92 10.47 -3.22 -12.68
N ASN A 93 10.97 -4.38 -13.14
CA ASN A 93 12.34 -4.78 -12.86
C ASN A 93 13.38 -3.82 -13.47
N ARG A 94 13.04 -3.11 -14.55
CA ARG A 94 13.91 -2.10 -15.17
C ARG A 94 13.89 -0.78 -14.42
N ILE A 95 12.72 -0.32 -13.97
CA ILE A 95 12.57 1.01 -13.35
C ILE A 95 12.73 0.99 -11.84
N GLU A 96 12.35 -0.09 -11.18
CA GLU A 96 12.37 -0.24 -9.71
C GLU A 96 12.56 -1.72 -9.29
N PRO A 97 13.78 -2.27 -9.39
CA PRO A 97 14.05 -3.67 -9.06
C PRO A 97 13.85 -4.03 -7.58
N LEU A 98 13.88 -3.06 -6.65
CA LEU A 98 13.70 -3.31 -5.22
C LEU A 98 12.34 -3.92 -4.88
N PHE A 99 11.31 -3.71 -5.71
CA PHE A 99 9.98 -4.29 -5.49
C PHE A 99 9.96 -5.82 -5.63
N PHE A 100 11.04 -6.43 -6.12
CA PHE A 100 11.17 -7.88 -6.22
C PHE A 100 11.72 -8.55 -4.95
N LEU A 101 12.26 -7.77 -3.99
CA LEU A 101 12.79 -8.26 -2.71
C LEU A 101 13.63 -9.55 -2.85
N ARG A 102 14.66 -9.50 -3.70
CA ARG A 102 15.51 -10.65 -4.06
C ARG A 102 16.59 -10.95 -3.02
N SER A 103 16.89 -10.00 -2.15
CA SER A 103 17.86 -10.15 -1.08
C SER A 103 17.26 -9.73 0.26
N ASP A 104 17.87 -10.20 1.35
CA ASP A 104 17.45 -9.83 2.72
C ASP A 104 17.60 -8.33 2.98
N SER A 105 18.53 -7.63 2.30
CA SER A 105 18.73 -6.19 2.45
C SER A 105 17.78 -5.35 1.60
N ASP A 106 17.15 -5.92 0.56
CA ASP A 106 16.26 -5.17 -0.33
C ASP A 106 15.10 -4.53 0.44
N ARG A 107 14.60 -5.21 1.48
CA ARG A 107 13.53 -4.67 2.32
C ARG A 107 13.97 -3.45 3.12
N ASP A 108 15.19 -3.47 3.65
CA ASP A 108 15.74 -2.34 4.39
C ASP A 108 16.04 -1.16 3.45
N GLU A 109 16.54 -1.43 2.24
CA GLU A 109 16.74 -0.42 1.20
C GLU A 109 15.40 0.19 0.73
N LEU A 110 14.37 -0.64 0.55
CA LEU A 110 13.03 -0.22 0.17
C LEU A 110 12.39 0.62 1.29
N LYS A 111 12.55 0.25 2.57
CA LYS A 111 12.16 1.07 3.72
C LYS A 111 12.95 2.38 3.79
N ALA A 112 14.25 2.39 3.51
CA ALA A 112 15.05 3.62 3.50
C ALA A 112 14.61 4.57 2.37
N LYS A 113 14.26 4.02 1.20
CA LYS A 113 13.86 4.79 0.03
C LYS A 113 12.43 5.33 0.13
N TYR A 114 11.49 4.47 0.51
CA TYR A 114 10.05 4.74 0.46
C TYR A 114 9.37 4.85 1.84
N ASN A 115 10.06 4.53 2.94
CA ASN A 115 9.44 4.42 4.27
C ASN A 115 8.16 3.55 4.21
N ALA A 116 8.21 2.46 3.45
CA ALA A 116 7.07 1.60 3.19
C ALA A 116 7.49 0.13 3.11
N ASP A 117 6.54 -0.76 3.35
CA ASP A 117 6.59 -2.13 2.84
C ASP A 117 5.71 -2.23 1.58
N ILE A 118 6.18 -2.91 0.54
CA ILE A 118 5.51 -2.92 -0.77
C ILE A 118 5.46 -4.34 -1.32
N PHE A 119 4.24 -4.82 -1.63
CA PHE A 119 4.02 -6.19 -2.12
C PHE A 119 2.99 -6.28 -3.26
N PRO A 120 3.03 -7.31 -4.12
CA PRO A 120 1.96 -7.57 -5.08
C PRO A 120 0.69 -8.11 -4.39
N ALA A 121 -0.44 -7.40 -4.55
CA ALA A 121 -1.70 -7.58 -3.82
C ALA A 121 -2.31 -8.98 -3.96
N ASN A 122 -2.19 -9.58 -5.15
CA ASN A 122 -2.75 -10.88 -5.53
C ASN A 122 -1.72 -12.02 -5.51
N VAL A 123 -0.63 -11.87 -4.75
CA VAL A 123 0.33 -12.93 -4.42
C VAL A 123 0.14 -13.37 -2.97
N ARG A 124 0.40 -14.65 -2.69
CA ARG A 124 0.24 -15.22 -1.35
C ARG A 124 1.37 -14.77 -0.42
N GLU A 125 1.00 -14.30 0.76
CA GLU A 125 1.88 -14.11 1.90
C GLU A 125 2.29 -15.49 2.47
N GLY A 126 3.55 -15.63 2.88
CA GLY A 126 4.18 -16.92 3.16
C GLY A 126 3.71 -17.62 4.44
N SER A 127 3.27 -16.85 5.44
CA SER A 127 2.95 -17.36 6.79
C SER A 127 1.50 -17.80 6.91
N THR A 128 0.57 -17.00 6.38
CA THR A 128 -0.88 -17.20 6.47
C THR A 128 -1.48 -17.84 5.23
N GLY A 129 -0.77 -17.78 4.09
CA GLY A 129 -1.27 -18.23 2.78
C GLY A 129 -2.34 -17.35 2.16
N LEU A 130 -2.72 -16.24 2.81
CA LEU A 130 -3.65 -15.24 2.28
C LEU A 130 -2.98 -14.44 1.17
N MET A 131 -3.76 -13.85 0.26
CA MET A 131 -3.22 -12.82 -0.64
C MET A 131 -2.82 -11.59 0.19
N PHE A 132 -1.79 -10.84 -0.21
CA PHE A 132 -1.37 -9.63 0.52
C PHE A 132 -2.51 -8.63 0.76
N LYS A 133 -3.42 -8.47 -0.21
CA LYS A 133 -4.59 -7.60 -0.06
C LYS A 133 -5.54 -8.05 1.06
N ASP A 134 -5.67 -9.36 1.27
CA ASP A 134 -6.55 -9.94 2.29
C ASP A 134 -5.82 -10.00 3.64
N PHE A 135 -4.51 -10.22 3.62
CA PHE A 135 -3.63 -10.16 4.78
C PHE A 135 -3.64 -8.76 5.41
N PHE A 136 -3.53 -7.70 4.61
CA PHE A 136 -3.59 -6.31 5.08
C PHE A 136 -4.98 -5.90 5.59
N GLN A 137 -6.04 -6.64 5.26
CA GLN A 137 -7.38 -6.41 5.80
C GLN A 137 -7.62 -7.16 7.13
N LYS A 138 -6.56 -7.58 7.81
CA LYS A 138 -6.63 -8.15 9.16
C LYS A 138 -5.78 -7.37 10.14
N ASP A 139 -6.36 -7.08 11.29
CA ASP A 139 -5.62 -6.53 12.42
C ASP A 139 -4.56 -7.52 12.90
N LYS A 140 -3.33 -7.06 13.06
CA LYS A 140 -2.18 -7.92 13.39
C LYS A 140 -2.24 -8.50 14.81
N ASP A 141 -2.96 -7.83 15.71
CA ASP A 141 -2.98 -8.18 17.14
C ASP A 141 -4.18 -9.10 17.44
N THR A 142 -5.33 -8.84 16.83
CA THR A 142 -6.59 -9.58 17.08
C THR A 142 -7.00 -10.52 15.96
N ASN A 143 -6.40 -10.41 14.77
CA ASN A 143 -6.80 -11.11 13.54
C ASN A 143 -8.23 -10.76 13.07
N SER A 144 -8.84 -9.71 13.65
CA SER A 144 -10.15 -9.21 13.25
C SER A 144 -10.08 -8.51 11.88
N PRO A 145 -11.16 -8.52 11.08
CA PRO A 145 -11.20 -7.74 9.85
C PRO A 145 -11.00 -6.25 10.11
N LYS A 146 -10.28 -5.57 9.20
CA LYS A 146 -10.13 -4.12 9.16
C LYS A 146 -10.13 -3.61 7.72
N GLY A 147 -10.37 -2.31 7.55
CA GLY A 147 -10.39 -1.68 6.24
C GLY A 147 -9.00 -1.47 5.64
N ILE A 148 -8.99 -1.18 4.34
CA ILE A 148 -7.82 -0.80 3.57
C ILE A 148 -8.20 0.34 2.62
N LEU A 149 -7.29 1.28 2.37
CA LEU A 149 -7.51 2.34 1.39
C LEU A 149 -7.25 1.80 -0.02
N LEU A 150 -8.10 2.18 -0.98
CA LEU A 150 -7.94 1.83 -2.39
C LEU A 150 -7.77 3.11 -3.23
N ILE A 151 -6.70 3.17 -4.02
CA ILE A 151 -6.41 4.24 -4.98
C ILE A 151 -6.40 3.64 -6.38
N GLU A 152 -7.26 4.14 -7.26
CA GLU A 152 -7.20 3.85 -8.69
C GLU A 152 -6.15 4.75 -9.36
N LEU A 153 -5.32 4.16 -10.22
CA LEU A 153 -4.16 4.81 -10.82
C LEU A 153 -4.37 5.19 -12.30
N ILE A 154 -5.45 4.71 -12.93
CA ILE A 154 -5.81 4.90 -14.34
C ILE A 154 -7.24 5.43 -14.44
#